data_AF-A0A3D5J8Y8-F1
#
_entry.id   AF-A0A3D5J8Y8-F1
#
_cell.length_a   1.000
_cell.length_b   1.000
_cell.length_c   1.000
_cell.angle_alpha   90.00
_cell.angle_beta   90.00
_cell.angle_gamma   90.00
#
_symmetry.space_group_name_H-M   'P 1'
#
loop_
_entity.id
_entity.type
_entity.pdbx_description
1 polymer ?
#
loop_
_entity_poly.entity_id
_entity_poly.type
_entity_poly.pdbx_seq_one_letter_code
_entity_poly.pdbx_strand_id
1 'polypeptide(L)' 'MDYVVISHEHYDHLDMRSIQFFQEKRIKFLVPLGIKSRLTYWEIPAERIIDPDW' A
#
# COMPACT_ATOMS: atom_id res chain seq x y z
N MET A 1 7.11 -2.79 14.86
CA MET A 1 6.01 -2.63 13.89
C MET A 1 6.66 -2.45 12.54
N ASP A 2 6.21 -3.20 11.54
CA ASP A 2 6.82 -3.22 10.21
C ASP A 2 5.94 -2.48 9.20
N TYR A 3 6.59 -1.70 8.34
CA TYR A 3 5.93 -0.83 7.37
C TYR A 3 6.49 -1.04 5.97
N VAL A 4 5.60 -1.00 4.98
CA VAL A 4 5.95 -0.81 3.57
C VAL A 4 5.62 0.65 3.24
N VAL A 5 6.62 1.39 2.77
CA VAL A 5 6.46 2.80 2.40
C VAL A 5 6.51 2.90 0.89
N ILE A 6 5.48 3.49 0.29
CA ILE A 6 5.42 3.81 -1.14
C ILE A 6 5.61 5.32 -1.26
N SER A 7 6.59 5.77 -2.05
CA SER A 7 6.91 7.19 -2.16
C SER A 7 6.03 7.94 -3.17
N HIS A 8 5.68 7.30 -4.29
CA HIS A 8 4.84 7.89 -5.34
C HIS A 8 4.26 6.81 -6.26
N GLU A 9 3.26 7.19 -7.06
CA GLU A 9 2.51 6.33 -7.97
C GLU A 9 3.19 6.19 -9.33
N HIS A 10 4.27 5.42 -9.40
CA HIS A 10 4.88 4.99 -10.68
C HIS A 10 5.14 3.48 -10.67
N TYR A 11 5.19 2.85 -11.84
CA TYR A 11 5.31 1.38 -11.99
C TYR A 11 6.62 0.82 -11.44
N ASP A 12 7.68 1.61 -11.41
CA ASP A 12 8.98 1.27 -10.80
C ASP A 12 8.92 1.26 -9.26
N HIS A 13 7.94 1.97 -8.67
CA HIS A 13 7.75 2.05 -7.22
C HIS A 13 6.51 1.32 -6.69
N LEU A 14 5.62 0.84 -7.58
CA LEU A 14 4.39 0.15 -7.19
C LEU A 14 4.05 -1.02 -8.13
N ASP A 15 4.54 -2.20 -7.75
CA ASP A 15 4.28 -3.49 -8.40
C ASP A 15 3.18 -4.29 -7.68
N MET A 16 2.16 -4.72 -8.42
CA MET A 16 0.99 -5.42 -7.87
C MET A 16 1.36 -6.75 -7.21
N ARG A 17 2.24 -7.55 -7.83
CA ARG A 17 2.59 -8.88 -7.31
C ARG A 17 3.31 -8.76 -5.97
N SER A 18 4.20 -7.77 -5.85
CA SER A 18 4.90 -7.45 -4.62
C SER A 18 3.94 -7.04 -3.52
N ILE A 19 2.92 -6.23 -3.81
CA ILE A 19 1.88 -5.88 -2.83
C ILE A 19 1.07 -7.10 -2.39
N GLN A 20 0.62 -7.93 -3.34
CA GLN A 20 -0.20 -9.10 -3.05
C GLN A 20 0.54 -10.13 -2.17
N PHE A 21 1.86 -10.25 -2.28
CA PHE A 21 2.67 -11.06 -1.35
C PHE A 21 2.48 -10.67 0.12
N PHE A 22 2.13 -9.41 0.40
CA PHE A 22 1.87 -8.90 1.75
C PHE A 22 0.40 -8.98 2.17
N GLN A 23 -0.49 -9.51 1.34
CA GLN A 23 -1.93 -9.61 1.63
C GLN A 23 -2.17 -10.42 2.92
N GLU A 24 -1.55 -11.59 3.05
CA GLU A 24 -1.69 -12.46 4.23
C GLU A 24 -0.79 -12.06 5.41
N LYS A 25 0.14 -11.12 5.21
CA LYS A 25 1.08 -10.67 6.25
C LYS A 25 0.49 -9.55 7.07
N ARG A 26 0.80 -9.43 8.36
CA ARG A 26 0.31 -8.31 9.20
C ARG A 26 1.19 -7.05 9.08
N ILE A 27 1.29 -6.48 7.87
CA ILE A 27 2.09 -5.28 7.55
C ILE A 27 1.21 -4.07 7.26
N LYS A 28 1.63 -2.87 7.68
CA LYS A 28 0.96 -1.60 7.34
C LYS A 28 1.63 -0.94 6.13
N PHE A 29 0.83 -0.27 5.31
CA PHE A 29 1.27 0.50 4.15
C PHE A 29 1.16 1.98 4.44
N LEU A 30 2.25 2.73 4.27
CA LEU A 30 2.25 4.18 4.30
C LEU A 30 2.37 4.67 2.86
N VAL A 31 1.36 5.40 2.37
CA VAL A 31 1.23 5.74 0.96
C VAL A 31 0.78 7.20 0.76
N PRO A 32 1.14 7.86 -0.36
CA PRO A 32 0.54 9.11 -0.79
C PRO A 32 -0.97 9.03 -1.00
N LEU A 33 -1.61 10.21 -0.98
CA LEU A 33 -3.02 10.36 -1.37
C LEU A 33 -3.30 9.71 -2.74
N GLY A 34 -4.44 9.04 -2.85
CA GLY A 34 -4.89 8.37 -4.08
C GLY A 34 -4.51 6.89 -4.17
N ILE A 35 -3.34 6.49 -3.65
CA ILE A 35 -2.81 5.11 -3.77
C ILE A 35 -3.64 4.11 -2.95
N LYS A 36 -4.30 4.54 -1.88
CA LYS A 36 -5.16 3.70 -1.05
C LYS A 36 -6.25 2.99 -1.84
N SER A 37 -6.86 3.68 -2.80
CA SER A 37 -7.89 3.10 -3.65
C SER A 37 -7.36 1.91 -4.45
N ARG A 38 -6.15 2.04 -5.00
CA ARG A 38 -5.45 0.99 -5.75
C ARG A 38 -5.08 -0.21 -4.87
N LEU A 39 -4.51 0.03 -3.69
CA LEU A 39 -4.20 -1.06 -2.75
C LEU A 39 -5.45 -1.80 -2.26
N THR A 40 -6.55 -1.07 -2.04
CA THR A 40 -7.84 -1.66 -1.65
C THR A 40 -8.42 -2.51 -2.79
N TYR A 41 -8.31 -2.04 -4.04
CA TYR A 41 -8.68 -2.82 -5.23
C TYR A 41 -7.83 -4.10 -5.36
N TRP A 42 -6.58 -4.08 -4.91
CA TRP A 42 -5.70 -5.25 -4.82
C TRP A 42 -5.86 -6.05 -3.52
N GLU A 43 -7.02 -5.91 -2.87
CA GLU A 43 -7.43 -6.70 -1.71
C GLU A 43 -6.59 -6.51 -0.44
N ILE A 44 -5.85 -5.41 -0.32
CA ILE A 44 -5.25 -5.00 0.96
C ILE A 44 -6.34 -4.38 1.85
N PRO A 45 -6.53 -4.85 3.10
CA PRO A 45 -7.51 -4.28 4.02
C PRO A 45 -7.26 -2.79 4.27
N ALA A 46 -8.32 -1.97 4.17
CA ALA A 46 -8.23 -0.52 4.30
C ALA A 46 -7.67 -0.07 5.66
N GLU A 47 -7.92 -0.83 6.74
CA GLU A 47 -7.34 -0.56 8.08
C GLU A 47 -5.81 -0.68 8.14
N ARG A 48 -5.18 -1.31 7.13
CA ARG A 48 -3.73 -1.47 7.02
C ARG A 48 -3.08 -0.38 6.18
N ILE A 49 -3.86 0.51 5.56
CA ILE A 49 -3.36 1.55 4.67
C ILE A 49 -3.47 2.91 5.38
N ILE A 50 -2.35 3.60 5.47
CA ILE A 50 -2.21 4.93 6.04
C ILE A 50 -1.88 5.88 4.88
N ASP A 51 -2.79 6.79 4.59
CA ASP A 51 -2.69 7.78 3.50
C ASP A 51 -2.81 9.20 4.05
N PRO A 52 -1.76 9.73 4.69
CA PRO A 52 -1.86 11.02 5.33
C PRO A 52 -1.80 12.14 4.27
N ASP A 53 -2.40 13.29 4.60
CA ASP A 53 -2.72 14.39 3.70
C ASP A 53 -1.68 15.52 3.65
N TRP A 54 -0.44 15.24 4.07
CA TRP A 54 0.67 16.20 4.16
C TRP A 54 1.76 16.00 3.10
#